data_AF-A0A9E2LLM0-F1
#
_entry.id   AF-A0A9E2LLM0-F1
#
_cell.length_a   1.000
_cell.length_b   1.000
_cell.length_c   1.000
_cell.angle_alpha   90.00
_cell.angle_beta   90.00
_cell.angle_gamma   90.00
#
_symmetry.space_group_name_H-M   'P 1'
#
loop_
_entity.id
_entity.type
_entity.pdbx_description
1 polymer ?
#
loop_
_entity_poly.entity_id
_entity_poly.type
_entity_poly.pdbx_seq_one_letter_code
_entity_poly.pdbx_strand_id
1 'polypeptide(L)'
;MSKNRKITAAAFAIGALALMVGVYGIGTTYAQDNDAHISLIQKLASKFGVEESEVQAVFDEHQQEMQTERQAEFSNKLDEAVEAEEITSGQKQAILDKHEEMKNRHKELKDLDPEERQAQMRELRKEMRDWAEENGIDMRDIAPKGEKGIHDGKGMGGHGGPRF
;
A
#
# COMPACT_ATOMS: atom_id res chain seq x y z
N MET A 1 -36.46 29.04 -16.14
CA MET A 1 -35.33 29.94 -15.80
C MET A 1 -34.27 29.11 -15.09
N SER A 2 -33.30 28.61 -15.86
CA SER A 2 -32.20 27.77 -15.39
C SER A 2 -31.11 28.64 -14.73
N LYS A 3 -30.63 28.23 -13.55
CA LYS A 3 -29.44 28.80 -12.92
C LYS A 3 -28.26 27.89 -13.23
N ASN A 4 -27.56 28.20 -14.32
CA ASN A 4 -26.27 27.60 -14.65
C ASN A 4 -25.21 28.16 -13.69
N ARG A 5 -24.63 27.31 -12.82
CA ARG A 5 -23.41 27.65 -12.09
C ARG A 5 -22.23 27.46 -13.05
N LYS A 6 -21.57 28.56 -13.38
CA LYS A 6 -20.37 28.60 -14.22
C LYS A 6 -19.25 27.90 -13.47
N ILE A 7 -18.81 26.74 -13.96
CA ILE A 7 -17.55 26.12 -13.54
C ILE A 7 -16.47 26.77 -14.40
N THR A 8 -15.80 27.78 -13.85
CA THR A 8 -14.59 28.35 -14.43
C THR A 8 -13.46 27.35 -14.27
N ALA A 9 -12.86 26.97 -15.39
CA ALA A 9 -11.66 26.17 -15.49
C ALA A 9 -10.50 26.80 -14.70
N ALA A 10 -9.73 25.96 -14.01
CA ALA A 10 -8.37 26.25 -13.58
C ALA A 10 -7.48 25.14 -14.13
N ALA A 11 -6.90 25.38 -15.31
CA ALA A 11 -5.79 24.60 -15.82
C ALA A 11 -4.53 24.97 -15.03
N PHE A 12 -3.98 24.03 -14.26
CA PHE A 12 -2.62 24.15 -13.74
C PHE A 12 -1.74 23.16 -14.50
N ALA A 13 -1.01 23.69 -15.47
CA ALA A 13 0.24 23.11 -15.94
C ALA A 13 1.33 23.48 -14.94
N ILE A 14 2.15 22.51 -14.50
CA ILE A 14 3.50 22.55 -13.92
C ILE A 14 3.77 21.07 -13.57
N GLY A 15 4.88 20.41 -13.88
CA GLY A 15 6.17 20.74 -14.45
C GLY A 15 7.04 19.51 -14.20
N ALA A 16 7.80 19.07 -15.22
CA ALA A 16 8.67 17.91 -15.11
C ALA A 16 9.68 18.08 -13.97
N LEU A 17 9.64 17.18 -12.98
CA LEU A 17 10.67 17.04 -11.95
C LEU A 17 11.57 15.87 -12.32
N ALA A 18 12.65 16.20 -13.05
CA ALA A 18 13.80 15.32 -13.17
C ALA A 18 14.52 15.28 -11.81
N LEU A 19 14.43 14.17 -11.09
CA LEU A 19 15.27 13.89 -9.93
C LEU A 19 16.39 12.94 -10.35
N MET A 20 17.50 13.52 -10.82
CA MET A 20 18.80 12.89 -10.68
C MET A 20 19.22 13.04 -9.22
N VAL A 21 19.23 11.94 -8.48
CA VAL A 21 19.95 11.84 -7.20
C VAL A 21 20.77 10.56 -7.25
N GLY A 22 22.07 10.72 -7.48
CA GLY A 22 23.04 9.66 -7.23
C GLY A 22 23.23 9.51 -5.72
N VAL A 23 23.02 8.30 -5.20
CA VAL A 23 23.40 7.94 -3.83
C VAL A 23 24.31 6.73 -3.91
N TYR A 24 25.61 6.97 -3.73
CA TYR A 24 26.59 5.93 -3.43
C TYR A 24 26.47 5.54 -1.95
N GLY A 25 26.39 4.23 -1.70
CA GLY A 25 26.83 3.60 -0.45
C GLY A 25 25.88 3.73 0.74
N ILE A 26 25.06 2.69 0.96
CA ILE A 26 24.41 2.46 2.27
C ILE A 26 24.63 0.98 2.62
N GLY A 27 25.40 0.73 3.68
CA GLY A 27 25.43 -0.58 4.34
C GLY A 27 24.05 -0.82 4.94
N THR A 28 23.39 -1.88 4.49
CA THR A 28 22.02 -2.21 4.90
C THR A 28 22.05 -2.89 6.27
N THR A 29 21.65 -2.17 7.30
CA THR A 29 21.24 -2.79 8.57
C THR A 29 19.82 -3.31 8.41
N TYR A 30 19.67 -4.62 8.27
CA TYR A 30 18.38 -5.29 8.18
C TYR A 30 17.85 -5.67 9.57
N ALA A 31 16.68 -5.13 9.93
CA ALA A 31 16.01 -5.39 11.20
C ALA A 31 15.12 -6.66 11.14
N GLN A 32 15.50 -7.64 11.99
CA GLN A 32 14.74 -8.67 12.73
C GLN A 32 13.58 -9.50 12.11
N ASP A 33 12.96 -9.14 10.99
CA ASP A 33 12.01 -10.03 10.26
C ASP A 33 12.72 -10.84 9.14
N ASN A 34 14.05 -10.69 9.07
CA ASN A 34 14.87 -11.09 7.95
C ASN A 34 15.41 -12.52 8.06
N ASP A 35 15.26 -13.21 9.19
CA ASP A 35 15.87 -14.54 9.39
C ASP A 35 15.34 -15.59 8.41
N ALA A 36 14.04 -15.58 8.11
CA ALA A 36 13.47 -16.54 7.16
C ALA A 36 13.88 -16.23 5.71
N HIS A 37 13.89 -14.95 5.32
CA HIS A 37 14.19 -14.50 3.96
C HIS A 37 15.68 -14.61 3.65
N ILE A 38 16.55 -14.19 4.59
CA ILE A 38 17.99 -14.45 4.56
C ILE A 38 18.24 -15.96 4.46
N SER A 39 17.53 -16.79 5.24
CA SER A 39 17.74 -18.25 5.17
C SER A 39 17.40 -18.84 3.80
N LEU A 40 16.44 -18.28 3.07
CA LEU A 40 16.05 -18.76 1.74
C LEU A 40 17.09 -18.34 0.69
N ILE A 41 17.52 -17.08 0.71
CA ILE A 41 18.57 -16.56 -0.18
C ILE A 41 19.86 -17.38 -0.02
N GLN A 42 20.30 -17.58 1.23
CA GLN A 42 21.47 -18.40 1.55
C GLN A 42 21.34 -19.85 1.06
N LYS A 43 20.15 -20.47 1.24
CA LYS A 43 19.87 -21.82 0.75
C LYS A 43 19.92 -21.91 -0.77
N LEU A 44 19.36 -20.92 -1.48
CA LEU A 44 19.36 -20.88 -2.94
C LEU A 44 20.76 -20.64 -3.50
N ALA A 45 21.48 -19.66 -2.95
CA ALA A 45 22.88 -19.40 -3.25
C ALA A 45 23.75 -20.65 -3.09
N SER A 46 23.66 -21.29 -1.93
CA SER A 46 24.41 -22.52 -1.62
C SER A 46 24.01 -23.70 -2.52
N LYS A 47 22.72 -23.87 -2.83
CA LYS A 47 22.23 -25.01 -3.63
C LYS A 47 22.62 -24.91 -5.10
N PHE A 48 22.64 -23.71 -5.65
CA PHE A 48 22.91 -23.47 -7.07
C PHE A 48 24.32 -22.92 -7.33
N GLY A 49 25.10 -22.65 -6.29
CA GLY A 49 26.48 -22.15 -6.41
C GLY A 49 26.55 -20.73 -6.98
N VAL A 50 25.57 -19.88 -6.63
CA VAL A 50 25.50 -18.48 -7.06
C VAL A 50 25.73 -17.56 -5.87
N GLU A 51 26.12 -16.30 -6.14
CA GLU A 51 26.38 -15.33 -5.08
C GLU A 51 25.07 -14.89 -4.40
N GLU A 52 25.08 -14.73 -3.07
CA GLU A 52 23.89 -14.30 -2.31
C GLU A 52 23.35 -12.95 -2.80
N SER A 53 24.22 -12.04 -3.21
CA SER A 53 23.84 -10.74 -3.77
C SER A 53 23.09 -10.84 -5.10
N GLU A 54 23.40 -11.84 -5.93
CA GLU A 54 22.69 -12.06 -7.20
C GLU A 54 21.27 -12.57 -6.93
N VAL A 55 21.13 -13.49 -5.97
CA VAL A 55 19.81 -13.98 -5.54
C VAL A 55 19.00 -12.84 -4.92
N GLN A 56 19.60 -12.03 -4.03
CA GLN A 56 18.94 -10.86 -3.45
C GLN A 56 18.45 -9.90 -4.54
N ALA A 57 19.27 -9.61 -5.55
CA ALA A 57 18.91 -8.72 -6.65
C ALA A 57 17.66 -9.21 -7.41
N VAL A 58 17.54 -10.51 -7.67
CA VAL A 58 16.35 -11.10 -8.31
C VAL A 58 15.11 -10.96 -7.42
N PHE A 59 15.23 -11.17 -6.11
CA PHE A 59 14.11 -10.96 -5.20
C PHE A 59 13.67 -9.50 -5.14
N ASP A 60 14.63 -8.56 -5.12
CA ASP A 60 14.34 -7.12 -5.11
C ASP A 60 13.66 -6.68 -6.41
N GLU A 61 14.14 -7.15 -7.56
CA GLU A 61 13.52 -6.93 -8.87
C GLU A 61 12.09 -7.47 -8.89
N HIS A 62 11.90 -8.73 -8.51
CA HIS A 62 10.58 -9.33 -8.47
C HIS A 62 9.63 -8.61 -7.50
N GLN A 63 10.11 -8.19 -6.33
CA GLN A 63 9.28 -7.40 -5.40
C GLN A 63 8.84 -6.06 -6.00
N GLN A 64 9.72 -5.41 -6.77
CA GLN A 64 9.42 -4.16 -7.47
C GLN A 64 8.41 -4.37 -8.60
N GLU A 65 8.57 -5.43 -9.40
CA GLU A 65 7.61 -5.82 -10.44
C GLU A 65 6.22 -6.05 -9.84
N MET A 66 6.15 -6.89 -8.80
CA MET A 66 4.89 -7.20 -8.11
C MET A 66 4.26 -5.95 -7.47
N GLN A 67 5.07 -5.00 -6.99
CA GLN A 67 4.53 -3.73 -6.46
C GLN A 67 3.92 -2.88 -7.58
N THR A 68 4.56 -2.84 -8.74
CA THR A 68 4.08 -2.11 -9.91
C THR A 68 2.80 -2.72 -10.44
N GLU A 69 2.75 -4.05 -10.56
CA GLU A 69 1.57 -4.80 -10.97
C GLU A 69 0.40 -4.54 -10.02
N ARG A 70 0.61 -4.66 -8.70
CA ARG A 70 -0.45 -4.36 -7.71
C ARG A 70 -0.98 -2.93 -7.81
N GLN A 71 -0.11 -1.96 -8.07
CA GLN A 71 -0.53 -0.56 -8.22
C GLN A 71 -1.36 -0.35 -9.49
N ALA A 72 -0.98 -1.00 -10.60
CA ALA A 72 -1.75 -0.99 -11.83
C ALA A 72 -3.12 -1.67 -11.65
N GLU A 73 -3.15 -2.86 -11.03
CA GLU A 73 -4.40 -3.57 -10.73
C GLU A 73 -5.32 -2.74 -9.83
N PHE A 74 -4.77 -2.05 -8.84
CA PHE A 74 -5.55 -1.18 -7.98
C PHE A 74 -6.16 -0.02 -8.75
N SER A 75 -5.38 0.66 -9.60
CA SER A 75 -5.90 1.72 -10.48
C SER A 75 -6.99 1.20 -11.40
N ASN A 76 -6.79 0.03 -12.03
CA ASN A 76 -7.76 -0.57 -12.95
C ASN A 76 -9.08 -0.91 -12.24
N LYS A 77 -9.05 -1.40 -10.99
CA LYS A 77 -10.26 -1.63 -10.20
C LYS A 77 -11.03 -0.34 -9.91
N LEU A 78 -10.32 0.77 -9.68
CA LEU A 78 -10.96 2.06 -9.51
C LEU A 78 -11.52 2.61 -10.83
N ASP A 79 -10.88 2.32 -11.97
CA ASP A 79 -11.45 2.61 -13.29
C ASP A 79 -12.76 1.85 -13.50
N GLU A 80 -12.78 0.54 -13.23
CA GLU A 80 -14.00 -0.27 -13.27
C GLU A 80 -15.11 0.28 -12.35
N ALA A 81 -14.75 0.76 -11.15
CA ALA A 81 -15.70 1.36 -10.21
C ALA A 81 -16.24 2.73 -10.68
N VAL A 82 -15.43 3.51 -11.42
CA VAL A 82 -15.89 4.74 -12.08
C VAL A 82 -16.83 4.41 -13.24
N GLU A 83 -16.50 3.41 -14.06
CA GLU A 83 -17.34 2.95 -15.17
C GLU A 83 -18.69 2.37 -14.68
N ALA A 84 -18.68 1.70 -13.53
CA ALA A 84 -19.87 1.19 -12.86
C ALA A 84 -20.67 2.26 -12.11
N GLU A 85 -20.23 3.53 -12.14
CA GLU A 85 -20.82 4.66 -11.40
C GLU A 85 -20.88 4.45 -9.86
N GLU A 86 -20.07 3.53 -9.32
CA GLU A 86 -19.93 3.28 -7.88
C GLU A 86 -19.17 4.42 -7.19
N ILE A 87 -18.17 4.97 -7.88
CA ILE A 87 -17.40 6.15 -7.46
C ILE A 87 -17.28 7.16 -8.60
N THR A 88 -17.00 8.41 -8.26
CA THR A 88 -16.70 9.45 -9.26
C THR A 88 -15.22 9.49 -9.63
N SER A 89 -14.89 10.09 -10.79
CA SER A 89 -13.48 10.33 -11.18
C SER A 89 -12.70 11.15 -10.14
N GLY A 90 -13.36 12.09 -9.45
CA GLY A 90 -12.75 12.85 -8.34
C GLY A 90 -12.45 11.98 -7.12
N GLN A 91 -13.36 11.06 -6.77
CA GLN A 91 -13.14 10.10 -5.69
C GLN A 91 -12.04 9.10 -6.04
N LYS A 92 -11.95 8.62 -7.29
CA LYS A 92 -10.82 7.81 -7.75
C LYS A 92 -9.48 8.48 -7.44
N GLN A 93 -9.33 9.76 -7.80
CA GLN A 93 -8.09 10.48 -7.54
C GLN A 93 -7.80 10.59 -6.03
N ALA A 94 -8.82 10.93 -5.24
CA ALA A 94 -8.68 11.00 -3.78
C ALA A 94 -8.25 9.65 -3.17
N ILE A 95 -8.79 8.53 -3.67
CA ILE A 95 -8.40 7.18 -3.23
C ILE A 95 -6.95 6.86 -3.60
N LEU A 96 -6.51 7.20 -4.80
CA LEU A 96 -5.12 6.99 -5.22
C LEU A 96 -4.14 7.78 -4.35
N ASP A 97 -4.44 9.06 -4.10
CA ASP A 97 -3.61 9.92 -3.26
C ASP A 97 -3.54 9.39 -1.81
N LYS A 98 -4.70 8.99 -1.25
CA LYS A 98 -4.76 8.41 0.09
C LYS A 98 -4.03 7.07 0.16
N HIS A 99 -4.11 6.24 -0.87
CA HIS A 99 -3.41 4.96 -0.93
C HIS A 99 -1.89 5.14 -0.87
N GLU A 100 -1.35 6.15 -1.55
CA GLU A 100 0.08 6.47 -1.50
C GLU A 100 0.51 6.96 -0.11
N GLU A 101 -0.27 7.85 0.51
CA GLU A 101 -0.06 8.30 1.89
C GLU A 101 -0.01 7.08 2.85
N MET A 102 -0.99 6.20 2.73
CA MET A 102 -1.14 5.01 3.56
C MET A 102 -0.01 4.00 3.37
N LYS A 103 0.52 3.86 2.15
CA LYS A 103 1.70 3.03 1.86
C LYS A 103 2.93 3.53 2.63
N ASN A 104 3.11 4.84 2.75
CA ASN A 104 4.22 5.42 3.51
C ASN A 104 4.01 5.26 5.02
N ARG A 105 2.81 5.53 5.52
CA ARG A 105 2.45 5.25 6.93
C ARG A 105 2.71 3.80 7.30
N HIS A 106 2.32 2.85 6.45
CA HIS A 106 2.52 1.44 6.73
C HIS A 106 4.00 1.04 6.81
N LYS A 107 4.90 1.72 6.09
CA LYS A 107 6.35 1.52 6.24
C LYS A 107 6.84 2.01 7.60
N GLU A 108 6.41 3.21 8.04
CA GLU A 108 6.75 3.77 9.35
C GLU A 108 6.32 2.84 10.50
N LEU A 109 5.17 2.17 10.35
CA LEU A 109 4.64 1.25 11.35
C LEU A 109 5.43 -0.05 11.50
N LYS A 110 6.22 -0.46 10.51
CA LYS A 110 6.97 -1.73 10.54
C LYS A 110 8.04 -1.73 11.64
N ASP A 111 8.61 -0.57 11.92
CA ASP A 111 9.73 -0.41 12.83
C ASP A 111 9.31 -0.21 14.30
N LEU A 112 8.00 -0.12 14.57
CA LEU A 112 7.45 0.09 15.92
C LEU A 112 7.30 -1.21 16.71
N ASP A 113 7.39 -1.10 18.03
CA ASP A 113 7.03 -2.18 18.95
C ASP A 113 5.56 -2.62 18.74
N PRO A 114 5.21 -3.91 18.91
CA PRO A 114 3.85 -4.39 18.70
C PRO A 114 2.75 -3.61 19.42
N GLU A 115 2.97 -3.11 20.64
CA GLU A 115 1.95 -2.36 21.38
C GLU A 115 1.70 -0.98 20.75
N GLU A 116 2.78 -0.26 20.44
CA GLU A 116 2.72 1.04 19.76
C GLU A 116 2.13 0.91 18.35
N ARG A 117 2.55 -0.13 17.61
CA ARG A 117 2.02 -0.46 16.29
C ARG A 117 0.52 -0.71 16.34
N GLN A 118 0.05 -1.45 17.35
CA GLN A 118 -1.38 -1.72 17.51
C GLN A 118 -2.16 -0.43 17.81
N ALA A 119 -1.62 0.44 18.66
CA ALA A 119 -2.22 1.74 18.94
C ALA A 119 -2.30 2.62 17.69
N GLN A 120 -1.21 2.75 16.93
CA GLN A 120 -1.22 3.53 15.69
C GLN A 120 -2.12 2.93 14.62
N MET A 121 -2.20 1.60 14.51
CA MET A 121 -3.15 0.94 13.58
C MET A 121 -4.62 1.12 13.98
N ARG A 122 -4.94 1.39 15.26
CA ARG A 122 -6.31 1.76 15.66
C ARG A 122 -6.61 3.18 15.22
N GLU A 123 -5.68 4.10 15.42
CA GLU A 123 -5.83 5.50 15.00
C GLU A 123 -5.95 5.60 13.48
N LEU A 124 -5.09 4.91 12.74
CA LEU A 124 -5.10 4.88 11.29
C LEU A 124 -6.43 4.35 10.72
N ARG A 125 -7.05 3.35 11.37
CA ARG A 125 -8.38 2.86 10.99
C ARG A 125 -9.46 3.91 11.21
N LYS A 126 -9.38 4.67 12.30
CA LYS A 126 -10.30 5.76 12.58
C LYS A 126 -10.12 6.88 11.55
N GLU A 127 -8.89 7.30 11.29
CA GLU A 127 -8.56 8.31 10.29
C GLU A 127 -9.09 7.92 8.90
N MET A 128 -8.89 6.67 8.49
CA MET A 128 -9.39 6.18 7.20
C MET A 128 -10.92 6.18 7.13
N ARG A 129 -11.61 5.85 8.22
CA ARG A 129 -13.08 5.92 8.28
C ARG A 129 -13.56 7.36 8.14
N ASP A 130 -13.00 8.26 8.94
CA ASP A 130 -13.39 9.67 8.93
C ASP A 130 -13.12 10.28 7.54
N TRP A 131 -11.96 10.00 6.94
CA TRP A 131 -11.62 10.43 5.59
C TRP A 131 -12.59 9.89 4.52
N ALA A 132 -12.97 8.60 4.61
CA ALA A 132 -13.90 8.01 3.66
C ALA A 132 -15.31 8.63 3.79
N GLU A 133 -15.79 8.86 5.03
CA GLU A 133 -17.06 9.53 5.30
C GLU A 133 -17.08 10.97 4.74
N GLU A 134 -16.02 11.74 4.98
CA GLU A 134 -15.87 13.11 4.49
C GLU A 134 -15.86 13.21 2.95
N ASN A 135 -15.34 12.17 2.28
CA ASN A 135 -15.27 12.11 0.82
C ASN A 135 -16.44 11.34 0.19
N GLY A 136 -17.39 10.87 1.00
CA GLY A 136 -18.55 10.09 0.55
C GLY A 136 -18.16 8.80 -0.17
N ILE A 137 -17.07 8.15 0.26
CA ILE A 137 -16.54 6.91 -0.29
C ILE A 137 -16.91 5.76 0.65
N ASP A 138 -17.38 4.63 0.09
CA ASP A 138 -17.55 3.43 0.90
C ASP A 138 -16.19 2.75 1.12
N MET A 139 -15.89 2.37 2.36
CA MET A 139 -14.65 1.66 2.70
C MET A 139 -14.46 0.37 1.89
N ARG A 140 -15.54 -0.23 1.39
CA ARG A 140 -15.52 -1.39 0.48
C ARG A 140 -14.90 -1.10 -0.88
N ASP A 141 -14.94 0.15 -1.33
CA ASP A 141 -14.39 0.56 -2.64
C ASP A 141 -12.87 0.78 -2.57
N ILE A 142 -12.34 0.98 -1.36
CA ILE A 142 -10.92 1.18 -1.08
C ILE A 142 -10.24 -0.14 -0.70
N ALA A 143 -10.98 -1.06 -0.09
CA ALA A 143 -10.46 -2.33 0.39
C ALA A 143 -10.27 -3.34 -0.75
N PRO A 144 -9.18 -4.15 -0.74
CA PRO A 144 -9.03 -5.24 -1.70
C PRO A 144 -10.25 -6.17 -1.63
N LYS A 145 -11.01 -6.29 -2.73
CA LYS A 145 -12.13 -7.25 -2.86
C LYS A 145 -11.61 -8.66 -2.53
N GLY A 146 -11.97 -9.17 -1.35
CA GLY A 146 -11.44 -10.43 -0.78
C GLY A 146 -11.08 -10.33 0.70
N GLU A 147 -10.85 -9.11 1.20
CA GLU A 147 -10.60 -8.86 2.62
C GLU A 147 -11.94 -8.75 3.36
N LYS A 148 -12.56 -9.91 3.64
CA LYS A 148 -13.68 -10.05 4.61
C LYS A 148 -13.22 -9.76 6.05
N GLY A 149 -12.53 -8.65 6.26
CA GLY A 149 -11.90 -8.26 7.53
C GLY A 149 -12.26 -6.85 7.99
N ILE A 150 -12.81 -6.00 7.13
CA ILE A 150 -13.28 -4.65 7.50
C ILE A 150 -14.78 -4.68 7.85
N HIS A 151 -15.19 -5.63 8.70
CA HIS A 151 -16.46 -5.53 9.39
C HIS A 151 -16.20 -5.10 10.83
N ASP A 152 -16.91 -4.06 11.25
CA ASP A 152 -16.88 -3.49 12.59
C ASP A 152 -16.79 -4.56 13.68
N GLY A 153 -15.62 -4.63 14.34
CA GLY A 153 -15.51 -4.97 15.75
C GLY A 153 -15.99 -6.35 16.21
N LYS A 154 -16.16 -7.36 15.35
CA LYS A 154 -16.42 -8.74 15.77
C LYS A 154 -15.73 -9.76 14.85
N GLY A 155 -14.58 -10.26 15.29
CA GLY A 155 -14.08 -11.57 14.88
C GLY A 155 -12.78 -11.58 14.07
N MET A 156 -11.64 -11.42 14.76
CA MET A 156 -10.41 -12.18 14.49
C MET A 156 -9.65 -12.30 15.82
N GLY A 157 -10.26 -13.02 16.77
CA GLY A 157 -9.62 -13.46 17.99
C GLY A 157 -9.24 -14.92 17.86
N GLY A 158 -7.95 -15.18 17.64
CA GLY A 158 -7.26 -16.42 18.01
C GLY A 158 -7.67 -17.71 17.31
N HIS A 159 -6.91 -18.12 16.29
CA HIS A 159 -6.65 -19.54 16.00
C HIS A 159 -5.13 -19.78 15.95
N GLY A 160 -4.46 -19.44 17.06
CA GLY A 160 -3.21 -20.08 17.46
C GLY A 160 -3.56 -21.26 18.38
N GLY A 161 -4.03 -22.36 17.80
CA GLY A 161 -4.18 -23.64 18.50
C GLY A 161 -2.86 -24.43 18.48
N PRO A 162 -2.62 -25.32 19.47
CA PRO A 162 -1.30 -25.90 19.71
C PRO A 162 -0.86 -26.82 18.56
N ARG A 163 0.39 -26.67 18.14
CA ARG A 163 1.06 -27.70 17.33
C ARG A 163 1.38 -28.86 18.26
N PHE A 164 0.66 -29.96 18.09
CA PHE A 164 1.10 -31.28 18.55
C PHE A 164 2.18 -31.81 17.62
#